data_AF-V5HMU8-F1
#
_entry.id   AF-V5HMU8-F1
#
_cell.length_a   1.000
_cell.length_b   1.000
_cell.length_c   1.000
_cell.angle_alpha   90.00
_cell.angle_beta   90.00
_cell.angle_gamma   90.00
#
_symmetry.space_group_name_H-M   'P 1'
#
loop_
_entity.id
_entity.type
_entity.pdbx_description
1 polymer ?
#
loop_
_entity_poly.entity_id
_entity_poly.type
_entity_poly.pdbx_seq_one_letter_code
_entity_poly.pdbx_strand_id
1 'polypeptide(L)'
;EFIDVDACVIVREELSDEQIVRSVREAENSSDGEDDGAPDAPTPTSTSQVMDAFDIVRKFIGAHDDDVAMALLTECENRVAPLLTAKRKQAKLTDFWH
;
A
#
# COMPACT_ATOMS: atom_id res chain seq x y z
N GLU A 1 20.00 -9.43 -51.61
CA GLU A 1 20.39 -10.37 -50.54
C GLU A 1 20.35 -9.61 -49.23
N PHE A 2 19.48 -10.01 -48.31
CA PHE A 2 19.25 -9.31 -47.04
C PHE A 2 19.98 -10.09 -45.94
N ILE A 3 20.84 -9.42 -45.19
CA ILE A 3 21.54 -9.96 -44.01
C ILE A 3 20.98 -9.19 -42.80
N ASP A 4 20.40 -9.92 -41.86
CA ASP A 4 19.93 -9.43 -40.55
C ASP A 4 20.23 -10.57 -39.56
N VAL A 5 21.41 -10.54 -38.92
CA VAL A 5 21.78 -9.84 -37.68
C VAL A 5 21.07 -10.43 -36.45
N ASP A 6 21.89 -11.21 -35.75
CA ASP A 6 21.90 -11.50 -34.31
C ASP A 6 20.79 -12.39 -33.73
N ALA A 7 21.10 -13.69 -33.65
CA ALA A 7 20.46 -14.59 -32.71
C ALA A 7 20.88 -14.17 -31.29
N CYS A 8 20.03 -13.41 -30.61
CA CYS A 8 20.21 -13.06 -29.21
C CYS A 8 20.13 -14.34 -28.34
N VAL A 9 21.28 -14.96 -28.09
CA VAL A 9 21.40 -16.06 -27.13
C VAL A 9 21.30 -15.46 -25.72
N ILE A 10 20.12 -15.55 -25.13
CA ILE A 10 19.91 -15.22 -23.72
C ILE A 10 20.51 -16.36 -22.90
N VAL A 11 21.73 -16.19 -22.41
CA VAL A 11 22.30 -17.05 -21.38
C VAL A 11 21.63 -16.68 -20.06
N ARG A 12 20.79 -17.58 -19.52
CA ARG A 12 20.28 -17.47 -18.16
C ARG A 12 21.23 -18.21 -17.24
N GLU A 13 21.88 -17.48 -16.35
CA GLU A 13 22.62 -18.07 -15.24
C GLU A 13 21.60 -18.58 -14.22
N GLU A 14 21.38 -19.90 -14.20
CA GLU A 14 20.51 -20.54 -13.22
C GLU A 14 21.28 -20.69 -11.91
N LEU A 15 20.87 -19.93 -10.88
CA LEU A 15 21.39 -20.12 -9.53
C LEU A 15 20.86 -21.46 -8.99
N SER A 16 21.76 -22.29 -8.50
CA SER A 16 21.40 -23.59 -7.93
C SER A 16 20.72 -23.40 -6.58
N ASP A 17 19.74 -24.25 -6.24
CA ASP A 17 18.96 -24.16 -5.01
C ASP A 17 19.85 -24.10 -3.76
N GLU A 18 21.03 -24.73 -3.78
CA GLU A 18 21.98 -24.72 -2.68
C GLU A 18 22.63 -23.34 -2.45
N GLN A 19 22.72 -22.50 -3.49
CA GLN A 19 23.21 -21.12 -3.39
C GLN A 19 22.14 -20.22 -2.77
N ILE A 20 20.87 -20.46 -3.10
CA ILE A 20 19.72 -19.74 -2.54
C ILE A 20 19.62 -20.02 -1.03
N VAL A 21 19.70 -21.30 -0.63
CA VAL A 21 19.62 -21.69 0.79
C VAL A 21 20.79 -21.12 1.61
N ARG A 22 21.98 -21.02 1.03
CA ARG A 22 23.14 -20.43 1.69
C ARG A 22 22.98 -18.92 1.90
N SER A 23 22.44 -18.22 0.90
CA SER A 23 22.14 -16.79 1.01
C SER A 23 21.12 -16.47 2.11
N VAL A 24 20.11 -17.33 2.31
CA VAL A 24 19.11 -17.15 3.37
C VAL A 24 19.72 -17.39 4.75
N ARG A 25 20.57 -18.41 4.90
CA ARG A 25 21.23 -18.72 6.18
C ARG A 25 22.27 -17.68 6.61
N GLU A 26 23.01 -17.10 5.67
CA GLU A 26 24.01 -16.07 5.97
C GLU A 26 23.37 -14.72 6.34
N ALA A 27 22.18 -14.41 5.80
CA ALA A 27 21.41 -13.23 6.17
C ALA A 27 20.86 -13.29 7.60
N GLU A 28 20.47 -14.48 8.08
CA GLU A 28 19.92 -14.67 9.43
C GLU A 28 20.98 -14.56 10.54
N ASN A 29 22.26 -14.82 10.21
CA ASN A 29 23.35 -14.82 11.20
C ASN A 29 24.10 -13.47 11.30
N SER A 30 23.63 -12.42 10.62
CA SER A 30 24.26 -11.08 10.65
C SER A 30 23.43 -9.98 11.30
N SER A 31 22.30 -10.31 11.94
CA SER A 31 21.48 -9.34 12.68
C SER A 31 21.72 -9.44 14.18
N ASP A 32 22.92 -9.08 14.61
CA ASP A 32 23.19 -8.70 15.99
C ASP A 32 23.03 -7.17 16.09
N GLY A 33 21.98 -6.71 16.77
CA GLY A 33 21.77 -5.29 17.01
C GLY A 33 20.31 -4.85 17.09
N GLU A 34 19.71 -5.05 18.27
CA GLU A 34 18.84 -4.09 18.97
C GLU A 34 17.62 -3.50 18.23
N ASP A 35 16.41 -3.94 18.60
CA ASP A 35 15.46 -3.14 19.40
C ASP A 35 14.08 -3.84 19.47
N ASP A 36 13.59 -4.00 20.70
CA ASP A 36 12.34 -4.62 21.10
C ASP A 36 11.16 -3.63 20.92
N GLY A 37 10.82 -3.33 19.67
CA GLY A 37 9.67 -2.50 19.34
C GLY A 37 8.47 -3.34 18.97
N ALA A 38 7.51 -3.52 19.90
CA ALA A 38 6.14 -3.89 19.53
C ALA A 38 5.70 -3.00 18.35
N PRO A 39 5.01 -3.53 17.31
CA PRO A 39 4.62 -2.69 16.17
C PRO A 39 3.80 -1.53 16.71
N ASP A 40 4.33 -0.32 16.59
CA ASP A 40 3.68 0.91 16.97
C ASP A 40 2.24 0.87 16.45
N ALA A 41 1.26 1.05 17.35
CA ALA A 41 -0.13 1.05 16.95
C ALA A 41 -0.29 2.06 15.79
N PRO A 42 -0.91 1.68 14.66
CA PRO A 42 -0.91 2.51 13.47
C PRO A 42 -1.50 3.87 13.84
N THR A 43 -0.70 4.92 13.60
CA THR A 43 -1.11 6.28 13.89
C THR A 43 -2.42 6.56 13.16
N PRO A 44 -3.45 7.12 13.83
CA PRO A 44 -4.74 7.34 13.19
C PRO A 44 -4.58 8.30 12.01
N THR A 45 -4.87 7.80 10.80
CA THR A 45 -4.80 8.57 9.56
C THR A 45 -5.73 9.78 9.63
N SER A 46 -5.22 10.95 9.22
CA SER A 46 -6.03 12.17 9.15
C SER A 46 -7.10 12.05 8.07
N THR A 47 -8.20 12.80 8.19
CA THR A 47 -9.26 12.84 7.17
C THR A 47 -8.72 13.22 5.79
N SER A 48 -7.77 14.16 5.71
CA SER A 48 -7.14 14.55 4.44
C SER A 48 -6.43 13.37 3.79
N GLN A 49 -5.59 12.66 4.55
CA GLN A 49 -4.85 11.51 4.03
C GLN A 49 -5.75 10.37 3.55
N VAL A 50 -6.90 10.16 4.21
CA VAL A 50 -7.88 9.16 3.75
C VAL A 50 -8.48 9.55 2.41
N MET A 51 -8.86 10.83 2.23
CA MET A 51 -9.41 11.32 0.96
C MET A 51 -8.35 11.32 -0.15
N ASP A 52 -7.11 11.71 0.14
CA ASP A 52 -6.00 11.67 -0.81
C ASP A 52 -5.75 10.24 -1.31
N ALA A 53 -5.85 9.24 -0.43
CA ALA A 53 -5.73 7.83 -0.82
C ALA A 53 -6.86 7.39 -1.76
N PHE A 54 -8.11 7.79 -1.49
CA PHE A 54 -9.23 7.54 -2.40
C PHE A 54 -9.02 8.18 -3.77
N ASP A 55 -8.49 9.40 -3.83
CA ASP A 55 -8.19 10.10 -5.08
C ASP A 55 -7.15 9.36 -5.92
N ILE A 56 -6.09 8.84 -5.29
CA ILE A 56 -5.06 8.04 -5.95
C ILE A 56 -5.66 6.77 -6.57
N VAL A 57 -6.46 6.03 -5.80
CA VAL A 57 -7.09 4.79 -6.27
C VAL A 57 -8.09 5.09 -7.39
N ARG A 58 -8.89 6.15 -7.26
CA ARG A 58 -9.85 6.57 -8.29
C ARG A 58 -9.15 6.90 -9.61
N LYS A 59 -8.02 7.60 -9.56
CA LYS A 59 -7.22 7.92 -10.75
C LYS A 59 -6.67 6.66 -11.41
N PHE A 60 -6.18 5.70 -10.62
CA PHE A 60 -5.69 4.42 -11.14
C PHE A 60 -6.80 3.63 -11.83
N ILE A 61 -7.94 3.44 -11.16
CA ILE A 61 -9.08 2.70 -11.71
C ILE A 61 -9.62 3.40 -12.96
N GLY A 62 -9.78 4.72 -12.91
CA GLY A 62 -10.25 5.50 -14.06
C GLY A 62 -9.32 5.45 -15.27
N ALA A 63 -8.02 5.21 -15.08
CA ALA A 63 -7.09 4.99 -16.20
C ALA A 63 -7.25 3.62 -16.87
N HIS A 64 -7.94 2.68 -16.22
CA HIS A 64 -8.18 1.32 -16.72
C HIS A 64 -9.63 1.11 -17.17
N ASP A 65 -10.47 2.14 -17.11
CA ASP A 65 -11.90 2.09 -17.44
C ASP A 65 -12.65 0.91 -16.76
N ASP A 66 -12.25 0.58 -15.53
CA ASP A 66 -12.87 -0.52 -14.76
C ASP A 66 -14.05 0.00 -13.93
N ASP A 67 -15.24 -0.06 -14.53
CA ASP A 67 -16.50 0.36 -13.91
C ASP A 67 -16.84 -0.44 -12.64
N VAL A 68 -16.47 -1.72 -12.59
CA VAL A 68 -16.78 -2.58 -11.43
C VAL A 68 -15.93 -2.17 -10.25
N ALA A 69 -14.63 -1.95 -10.46
CA ALA A 69 -13.73 -1.44 -9.44
C ALA A 69 -14.15 -0.03 -8.98
N MET A 70 -14.61 0.83 -9.90
CA MET A 70 -15.10 2.17 -9.56
C MET A 70 -16.36 2.11 -8.68
N ALA A 71 -17.28 1.19 -8.96
CA ALA A 71 -18.48 0.99 -8.14
C ALA A 71 -18.12 0.51 -6.72
N LEU A 72 -17.19 -0.43 -6.59
CA LEU A 72 -16.69 -0.92 -5.30
C LEU A 72 -15.98 0.19 -4.51
N LEU A 73 -15.17 1.01 -5.18
CA LEU A 73 -14.51 2.16 -4.55
C LEU A 73 -15.55 3.15 -4.01
N THR A 74 -16.57 3.47 -4.80
CA THR A 74 -17.66 4.37 -4.41
C THR A 74 -18.42 3.84 -3.20
N GLU A 75 -18.71 2.54 -3.15
CA GLU A 75 -19.34 1.92 -2.00
C GLU A 75 -18.47 2.02 -0.73
N CYS A 76 -17.15 1.82 -0.87
CA CYS A 76 -16.20 1.99 0.22
C CYS A 76 -16.19 3.44 0.74
N GLU A 77 -16.09 4.42 -0.16
CA GLU A 77 -16.11 5.85 0.18
C GLU A 77 -17.36 6.22 0.99
N ASN A 78 -18.53 5.75 0.57
CA ASN A 78 -19.80 5.99 1.27
C ASN A 78 -19.83 5.43 2.69
N ARG A 79 -19.16 4.29 2.94
CA ARG A 79 -19.06 3.71 4.29
C ARG A 79 -18.04 4.43 5.16
N VAL A 80 -16.97 4.97 4.56
CA VAL A 80 -15.89 5.66 5.29
C VAL A 80 -16.25 7.11 5.61
N ALA A 81 -16.97 7.82 4.74
CA ALA A 81 -17.41 9.21 4.95
C ALA A 81 -18.08 9.48 6.32
N PRO A 82 -19.03 8.68 6.83
CA PRO A 82 -19.60 8.89 8.16
C PRO A 82 -18.59 8.68 9.29
N LEU A 83 -17.62 7.78 9.11
CA LEU A 83 -16.56 7.54 10.10
C LEU A 83 -15.61 8.74 10.23
N LEU A 84 -15.40 9.47 9.13
CA LEU A 84 -14.59 10.68 9.10
C LEU A 84 -15.32 11.89 9.73
N THR A 85 -16.64 11.96 9.61
CA THR A 85 -17.46 13.08 10.12
C THR A 85 -17.88 12.91 11.59
N ALA A 86 -17.92 11.68 12.11
CA ALA A 86 -18.29 11.37 13.49
C ALA A 86 -17.38 12.01 14.56
N LYS A 87 -16.20 12.55 14.18
CA LYS A 87 -15.33 13.33 15.08
C LYS A 87 -15.80 14.75 15.36
N ARG A 88 -16.95 15.20 14.81
CA ARG A 88 -17.55 16.47 15.21
C ARG A 88 -18.07 16.33 16.64
N LYS A 89 -17.25 16.73 17.62
CA LYS A 89 -17.60 16.75 19.05
C LYS A 89 -19.03 17.26 19.19
N GLN A 90 -19.93 16.42 19.67
CA GLN A 90 -21.23 16.87 20.14
C GLN A 90 -20.94 17.91 21.23
N ALA A 91 -21.08 19.19 20.91
CA ALA A 91 -20.95 20.25 21.90
C ALA A 91 -21.95 19.93 23.01
N LYS A 92 -21.48 19.88 24.26
CA LYS A 92 -22.41 19.71 25.37
C LYS A 92 -23.30 20.94 25.37
N LEU A 93 -24.61 20.77 25.56
CA LEU A 93 -25.55 21.89 25.61
C LEU A 93 -25.15 22.93 26.67
N THR A 94 -24.39 22.51 27.69
CA THR A 94 -23.81 23.37 28.73
C THR A 94 -22.79 24.39 28.22
N ASP A 95 -22.11 24.10 27.10
CA ASP A 95 -21.09 24.98 26.53
C ASP A 95 -21.70 26.17 25.77
N PHE A 96 -23.03 26.16 25.55
CA PHE A 96 -23.77 27.24 24.88
C PHE A 96 -24.18 28.39 25.80
N TRP A 97 -24.08 28.23 27.12
CA TRP A 97 -24.61 29.17 28.12
C TRP A 97 -23.51 29.83 28.98
N HIS A 98 -22.28 29.91 28.49
CA HIS A 98 -21.16 30.61 29.14
C HIS A 98 -20.79 31.92 28.44
#